data_AF-A0A426U1P1-F1
#
_entry.id   AF-A0A426U1P1-F1
#
_cell.length_a   1.000
_cell.length_b   1.000
_cell.length_c   1.000
_cell.angle_alpha   90.00
_cell.angle_beta   90.00
_cell.angle_gamma   90.00
#
_symmetry.space_group_name_H-M   'P 1'
#
loop_
_entity.id
_entity.type
_entity.pdbx_description
1 polymer ?
#
loop_
_entity_poly.entity_id
_entity_poly.type
_entity_poly.pdbx_seq_one_letter_code
_entity_poly.pdbx_strand_id
1 'polypeptide(L)'
;MDNARSISRTYRAAIRLGEDYITLEETITLPLEASDEEVQQAVGLGWRIYQAQHEALEQQVRALREAHPLPTPVLVRDPDAPASDKQRGYIATLQDHLTWNNEQLASYAAEQAVDLVTMTKGQASGFIDELKKLADERVRYSTENRGRSNENLANQPASARQMQALQRIAEKQGLELESVIAQRFGVQSSELSNEQAGLLLSELQARQGRSQS
;
A
#
# COMPACT_ATOMS: atom_id res chain seq x y z
N MET A 1 -37.37 17.46 34.19
CA MET A 1 -37.15 17.13 32.77
C MET A 1 -36.54 15.75 32.76
N ASP A 2 -37.36 14.74 32.50
CA ASP A 2 -36.90 13.34 32.49
C ASP A 2 -35.94 13.14 31.32
N ASN A 3 -34.71 12.80 31.66
CA ASN A 3 -33.69 12.44 30.70
C ASN A 3 -33.99 10.99 30.29
N ALA A 4 -34.88 10.82 29.30
CA ALA A 4 -35.25 9.51 28.77
C ALA A 4 -33.96 8.80 28.34
N ARG A 5 -33.60 7.74 29.07
CA ARG A 5 -32.38 6.99 28.83
C ARG A 5 -32.58 6.21 27.53
N SER A 6 -31.73 6.44 26.54
CA SER A 6 -31.75 5.73 25.27
C SER A 6 -30.44 4.98 25.03
N ILE A 7 -30.52 3.90 24.26
CA ILE A 7 -29.39 3.12 23.79
C ILE A 7 -29.23 3.41 22.30
N SER A 8 -28.05 3.86 21.91
CA SER A 8 -27.71 4.09 20.50
C SER A 8 -26.65 3.11 20.04
N ARG A 9 -26.83 2.55 18.84
CA ARG A 9 -25.85 1.72 18.16
C ARG A 9 -25.67 2.18 16.73
N THR A 10 -24.46 2.61 16.41
CA THR A 10 -24.06 3.01 15.05
C THR A 10 -23.45 1.82 14.35
N TYR A 11 -23.92 1.55 13.13
CA TYR A 11 -23.38 0.56 12.23
C TYR A 11 -22.77 1.28 11.03
N ARG A 12 -21.52 0.94 10.70
CA ARG A 12 -20.81 1.49 9.54
C ARG A 12 -20.41 0.35 8.62
N ALA A 13 -20.62 0.53 7.32
CA ALA A 13 -20.20 -0.40 6.29
C ALA A 13 -19.50 0.39 5.17
N ALA A 14 -18.26 0.04 4.85
CA ALA A 14 -17.61 0.51 3.63
C ALA A 14 -17.87 -0.52 2.53
N ILE A 15 -18.62 -0.11 1.52
CA ILE A 15 -18.99 -0.93 0.37
C ILE A 15 -18.18 -0.46 -0.83
N ARG A 16 -17.52 -1.40 -1.50
CA ARG A 16 -16.84 -1.13 -2.76
C ARG A 16 -17.81 -1.43 -3.91
N LEU A 17 -18.05 -0.43 -4.77
CA LEU A 17 -18.89 -0.53 -5.95
C LEU A 17 -18.05 -0.18 -7.18
N GLY A 18 -17.53 -1.21 -7.84
CA GLY A 18 -16.57 -1.03 -8.94
C GLY A 18 -15.23 -0.45 -8.45
N GLU A 19 -14.90 0.74 -8.94
CA GLU A 19 -13.69 1.49 -8.53
C GLU A 19 -13.94 2.44 -7.34
N ASP A 20 -15.20 2.70 -6.98
CA ASP A 20 -15.57 3.63 -5.92
C ASP A 20 -15.82 2.93 -4.58
N TYR A 21 -15.66 3.68 -3.49
CA TYR A 21 -16.01 3.27 -2.14
C TYR A 21 -17.13 4.16 -1.60
N ILE A 22 -18.20 3.54 -1.12
CA ILE A 22 -19.31 4.21 -0.46
C ILE A 22 -19.33 3.74 0.99
N THR A 23 -19.39 4.68 1.93
CA THR A 23 -19.62 4.35 3.33
C THR A 23 -21.08 4.57 3.67
N LEU A 24 -21.76 3.49 4.09
CA LEU A 24 -23.07 3.55 4.73
C LEU A 24 -22.86 3.65 6.23
N GLU A 25 -23.39 4.70 6.83
CA GLU A 25 -23.44 4.90 8.27
C GLU A 25 -24.90 5.04 8.68
N GLU A 26 -25.34 4.18 9.60
CA GLU A 26 -26.70 4.21 10.09
C GLU A 26 -26.72 3.99 11.60
N THR A 27 -27.40 4.88 12.31
CA THR A 27 -27.49 4.87 13.77
C THR A 27 -28.90 4.51 14.20
N ILE A 28 -29.01 3.48 15.02
CA ILE A 28 -30.26 3.08 15.66
C ILE A 28 -30.23 3.62 17.08
N THR A 29 -31.21 4.45 17.43
CA THR A 29 -31.41 4.93 18.80
C THR A 29 -32.76 4.44 19.29
N LEU A 30 -32.76 3.67 20.37
CA LEU A 30 -33.97 3.16 21.02
C LEU A 30 -34.07 3.71 22.45
N PRO A 31 -35.25 4.21 22.87
CA PRO A 31 -35.51 4.46 24.29
C PRO A 31 -35.52 3.15 25.08
N LEU A 32 -35.23 3.18 26.39
CA LEU A 32 -35.28 1.96 27.23
C LEU A 32 -36.70 1.37 27.33
N GLU A 33 -37.71 2.23 27.21
CA GLU A 33 -39.12 1.89 27.14
C GLU A 33 -39.63 1.61 25.72
N ALA A 34 -38.72 1.39 24.76
CA ALA A 34 -39.09 1.02 23.40
C ALA A 34 -40.02 -0.19 23.38
N SER A 35 -41.08 -0.09 22.59
CA SER A 35 -42.03 -1.17 22.35
C SER A 35 -41.38 -2.31 21.57
N ASP A 36 -41.96 -3.51 21.67
CA ASP A 36 -41.50 -4.68 20.92
C ASP A 36 -41.48 -4.43 19.40
N GLU A 37 -42.40 -3.61 18.88
CA GLU A 37 -42.44 -3.22 17.46
C GLU A 37 -41.22 -2.37 17.06
N GLU A 38 -40.83 -1.39 17.89
CA GLU A 38 -39.66 -0.54 17.65
C GLU A 38 -38.35 -1.35 17.74
N VAL A 39 -38.29 -2.29 18.69
CA VAL A 39 -37.18 -3.24 18.81
C VAL A 39 -37.09 -4.12 17.56
N GLN A 40 -38.22 -4.61 17.05
CA GLN A 40 -38.26 -5.46 15.86
C GLN A 40 -37.80 -4.70 14.60
N GLN A 41 -38.19 -3.44 14.45
CA GLN A 41 -37.72 -2.58 13.35
C GLN A 41 -36.21 -2.36 13.41
N ALA A 42 -35.67 -2.09 14.61
CA ALA A 42 -34.24 -1.94 14.83
C ALA A 42 -33.45 -3.21 14.49
N VAL A 43 -33.94 -4.38 14.92
CA VAL A 43 -33.32 -5.67 14.56
C VAL A 43 -33.38 -5.91 13.06
N GLY A 44 -34.50 -5.61 12.42
CA GLY A 44 -34.65 -5.71 10.96
C GLY A 44 -33.66 -4.82 10.20
N LEU A 45 -33.41 -3.61 10.70
CA LEU A 45 -32.40 -2.73 10.13
C LEU A 45 -30.99 -3.30 10.27
N GLY A 46 -30.63 -3.76 11.48
CA GLY A 46 -29.34 -4.40 11.73
C GLY A 46 -29.09 -5.60 10.81
N TRP A 47 -30.12 -6.42 10.57
CA TRP A 47 -30.03 -7.55 9.64
C TRP A 47 -29.77 -7.13 8.20
N ARG A 48 -30.42 -6.05 7.72
CA ARG A 48 -30.20 -5.51 6.38
C ARG A 48 -28.77 -5.02 6.19
N ILE A 49 -28.23 -4.30 7.18
CA ILE A 49 -26.85 -3.81 7.16
C ILE A 49 -25.87 -4.98 7.13
N TYR A 50 -26.11 -6.01 7.95
CA TYR A 50 -25.30 -7.22 7.96
C TYR A 50 -25.30 -7.94 6.60
N GLN A 51 -26.47 -8.10 5.97
CA GLN A 51 -26.57 -8.73 4.65
C GLN A 51 -25.79 -7.94 3.59
N ALA A 52 -25.90 -6.62 3.57
CA ALA A 52 -25.14 -5.78 2.65
C ALA A 52 -23.62 -5.90 2.86
N GLN A 53 -23.15 -5.97 4.11
CA GLN A 53 -21.74 -6.22 4.42
C GLN A 53 -21.27 -7.61 3.94
N HIS A 54 -22.10 -8.63 4.16
CA HIS A 54 -21.78 -10.00 3.75
C HIS A 54 -21.67 -10.13 2.23
N GLU A 55 -22.61 -9.56 1.47
CA GLU A 55 -22.55 -9.55 0.00
C GLU A 55 -21.34 -8.79 -0.53
N ALA A 56 -21.00 -7.64 0.06
CA ALA A 56 -19.80 -6.89 -0.32
C ALA A 56 -18.52 -7.69 -0.09
N LEU A 57 -18.43 -8.44 1.01
CA LEU A 57 -17.30 -9.30 1.30
C LEU A 57 -17.19 -10.46 0.32
N GLU A 58 -18.29 -11.12 -0.02
CA GLU A 58 -18.32 -12.18 -1.04
C GLU A 58 -17.88 -11.66 -2.42
N GLN A 59 -18.31 -10.45 -2.80
CA GLN A 59 -17.86 -9.81 -4.04
C GLN A 59 -16.36 -9.53 -4.02
N GLN A 60 -15.80 -9.07 -2.89
CA GLN A 60 -14.36 -8.87 -2.74
C GLN A 60 -13.59 -10.19 -2.83
N VAL A 61 -14.06 -11.26 -2.18
CA VAL A 61 -13.45 -12.59 -2.27
C VAL A 61 -13.47 -13.10 -3.72
N ARG A 62 -14.58 -12.90 -4.43
CA ARG A 62 -14.69 -13.27 -5.84
C ARG A 62 -13.71 -12.50 -6.71
N ALA A 63 -13.67 -11.17 -6.55
CA ALA A 63 -12.74 -10.31 -7.29
C ALA A 63 -11.27 -10.68 -7.01
N LEU A 64 -10.92 -11.03 -5.77
CA LEU A 64 -9.58 -11.51 -5.42
C LEU A 64 -9.25 -12.85 -6.10
N ARG A 65 -10.20 -13.78 -6.16
CA ARG A 65 -10.01 -15.07 -6.86
C ARG A 65 -9.86 -14.88 -8.38
N GLU A 66 -10.55 -13.90 -8.96
CA GLU A 66 -10.44 -13.59 -10.39
C GLU A 66 -9.14 -12.84 -10.72
N ALA A 67 -8.73 -11.89 -9.87
CA ALA A 67 -7.48 -11.15 -10.03
C ALA A 67 -6.24 -12.02 -9.76
N HIS A 68 -6.38 -13.02 -8.88
CA HIS A 68 -5.35 -14.00 -8.57
C HIS A 68 -5.88 -15.41 -8.83
N PRO A 69 -5.99 -15.82 -10.11
CA PRO A 69 -6.29 -17.21 -10.41
C PRO A 69 -5.23 -18.08 -9.72
N LEU A 70 -5.69 -19.12 -9.02
CA LEU A 70 -4.78 -20.11 -8.43
C LEU A 70 -3.80 -20.56 -9.53
N PRO A 71 -2.47 -20.52 -9.27
CA PRO A 71 -1.50 -20.94 -10.27
C PRO A 71 -1.86 -22.35 -10.70
N THR A 72 -2.10 -22.53 -12.01
CA THR A 72 -2.32 -23.85 -12.57
C THR A 72 -1.11 -24.69 -12.20
N PRO A 73 -1.26 -25.82 -11.48
CA PRO A 73 -0.12 -26.63 -11.12
C PRO A 73 0.58 -27.03 -12.42
N VAL A 74 1.83 -26.60 -12.57
CA VAL A 74 2.66 -27.00 -13.69
C VAL A 74 2.75 -28.53 -13.60
N LEU A 75 2.09 -29.23 -14.52
CA LEU A 75 2.22 -30.68 -14.65
C LEU A 75 3.68 -30.97 -15.02
N VAL A 76 4.52 -31.19 -14.00
CA VAL A 76 5.90 -31.61 -14.16
C VAL A 76 5.83 -33.01 -14.77
N ARG A 77 6.15 -33.08 -16.06
CA ARG A 77 6.21 -34.35 -16.78
C ARG A 77 7.39 -35.15 -16.21
N ASP A 78 7.07 -36.23 -15.51
CA ASP A 78 8.00 -37.12 -14.81
C ASP A 78 8.74 -36.42 -13.64
N PRO A 79 8.08 -36.29 -12.47
CA PRO A 79 8.61 -35.52 -11.34
C PRO A 79 9.79 -36.19 -10.63
N ASP A 80 9.95 -37.51 -10.79
CA ASP A 80 11.03 -38.30 -10.17
C ASP A 80 12.32 -38.29 -10.98
N ALA A 81 12.26 -37.82 -12.24
CA ALA A 81 13.45 -37.64 -13.06
C ALA A 81 14.41 -36.60 -12.44
N PRO A 82 15.73 -36.70 -12.70
CA PRO A 82 16.69 -35.72 -12.21
C PRO A 82 16.38 -34.31 -12.74
N ALA A 83 16.63 -33.29 -11.91
CA ALA A 83 16.38 -31.89 -12.27
C ALA A 83 17.10 -31.48 -13.55
N SER A 84 16.38 -30.79 -14.42
CA SER A 84 16.89 -30.30 -15.71
C SER A 84 17.91 -29.18 -15.52
N ASP A 85 18.87 -29.07 -16.44
CA ASP A 85 19.81 -27.94 -16.50
C ASP A 85 19.11 -26.58 -16.56
N LYS A 86 17.91 -26.52 -17.18
CA LYS A 86 17.09 -25.30 -17.19
C LYS A 86 16.62 -24.92 -15.77
N GLN A 87 16.24 -25.90 -14.96
CA GLN A 87 15.81 -25.64 -13.57
C GLN A 87 17.02 -25.21 -12.73
N ARG A 88 18.16 -25.88 -12.88
CA ARG A 88 19.41 -25.52 -12.18
C ARG A 88 19.89 -24.11 -12.55
N GLY A 89 19.87 -23.77 -13.84
CA GLY A 89 20.20 -22.43 -14.32
C GLY A 89 19.22 -21.38 -13.82
N TYR A 90 17.93 -21.72 -13.71
CA TYR A 90 16.93 -20.79 -13.18
C TYR A 90 17.10 -20.54 -11.67
N ILE A 91 17.48 -21.56 -10.90
CA ILE A 91 17.85 -21.41 -9.48
C ILE A 91 19.04 -20.45 -9.35
N ALA A 92 20.05 -20.55 -10.22
CA ALA A 92 21.18 -19.62 -10.23
C ALA A 92 20.74 -18.17 -10.52
N THR A 93 19.85 -17.97 -11.50
CA THR A 93 19.27 -16.64 -11.77
C THR A 93 18.51 -16.07 -10.56
N LEU A 94 17.75 -16.92 -9.85
CA LEU A 94 17.03 -16.51 -8.64
C LEU A 94 17.97 -16.19 -7.48
N GLN A 95 19.04 -16.96 -7.34
CA GLN A 95 20.11 -16.68 -6.37
C GLN A 95 20.71 -15.28 -6.61
N ASP A 96 21.04 -14.95 -7.86
CA ASP A 96 21.56 -13.63 -8.23
C ASP A 96 20.55 -12.52 -7.92
N HIS A 97 19.26 -12.73 -8.25
CA HIS A 97 18.20 -11.77 -7.99
C HIS A 97 17.97 -11.54 -6.48
N LEU A 98 18.08 -12.59 -5.68
CA LEU A 98 18.02 -12.53 -4.22
C LEU A 98 19.31 -11.98 -3.60
N THR A 99 20.35 -11.72 -4.40
CA THR A 99 21.68 -11.32 -3.93
C THR A 99 22.27 -12.32 -2.92
N TRP A 100 21.96 -13.60 -3.10
CA TRP A 100 22.38 -14.68 -2.20
C TRP A 100 23.73 -15.26 -2.61
N ASN A 101 24.57 -15.55 -1.63
CA ASN A 101 25.78 -16.34 -1.86
C ASN A 101 25.46 -17.85 -1.88
N ASN A 102 26.43 -18.67 -2.30
CA ASN A 102 26.24 -20.12 -2.39
C ASN A 102 25.94 -20.77 -1.03
N GLU A 103 26.48 -20.23 0.06
CA GLU A 103 26.23 -20.75 1.42
C GLU A 103 24.78 -20.51 1.84
N GLN A 104 24.24 -19.32 1.59
CA GLN A 104 22.85 -18.96 1.88
C GLN A 104 21.87 -19.83 1.07
N LEU A 105 22.15 -20.03 -0.22
CA LEU A 105 21.35 -20.92 -1.05
C LEU A 105 21.40 -22.37 -0.55
N ALA A 106 22.59 -22.87 -0.19
CA ALA A 106 22.77 -24.23 0.30
C ALA A 106 22.12 -24.45 1.67
N SER A 107 22.21 -23.47 2.59
CA SER A 107 21.52 -23.50 3.88
C SER A 107 20.00 -23.54 3.69
N TYR A 108 19.46 -22.70 2.81
CA TYR A 108 18.03 -22.68 2.52
C TYR A 108 17.54 -23.98 1.86
N ALA A 109 18.32 -24.55 0.93
CA ALA A 109 18.01 -25.85 0.37
C ALA A 109 18.04 -26.96 1.42
N ALA A 110 19.02 -26.95 2.34
CA ALA A 110 19.10 -27.92 3.43
C ALA A 110 17.91 -27.83 4.40
N GLU A 111 17.43 -26.61 4.70
CA GLU A 111 16.21 -26.39 5.50
C GLU A 111 14.97 -27.01 4.85
N GLN A 112 14.89 -26.96 3.51
CA GLN A 112 13.82 -27.58 2.73
C GLN A 112 14.05 -29.06 2.41
N ALA A 113 15.11 -29.65 2.97
CA ALA A 113 15.55 -31.03 2.68
C ALA A 113 15.77 -31.31 1.17
N VAL A 114 16.21 -30.30 0.42
CA VAL A 114 16.55 -30.38 -1.00
C VAL A 114 18.07 -30.44 -1.17
N ASP A 115 18.57 -31.50 -1.81
CA ASP A 115 19.97 -31.56 -2.25
C ASP A 115 20.11 -30.89 -3.63
N LEU A 116 20.86 -29.78 -3.68
CA LEU A 116 21.06 -29.01 -4.89
C LEU A 116 21.69 -29.81 -6.05
N VAL A 117 22.41 -30.88 -5.75
CA VAL A 117 23.08 -31.73 -6.74
C VAL A 117 22.15 -32.85 -7.21
N THR A 118 21.45 -33.53 -6.32
CA THR A 118 20.67 -34.74 -6.63
C THR A 118 19.16 -34.54 -6.72
N MET A 119 18.66 -33.30 -6.58
CA MET A 119 17.23 -33.00 -6.66
C MET A 119 16.54 -33.53 -7.92
N THR A 120 15.29 -33.96 -7.76
CA THR A 120 14.40 -34.32 -8.86
C THR A 120 13.76 -33.09 -9.49
N LYS A 121 13.14 -33.24 -10.66
CA LYS A 121 12.40 -32.14 -11.31
C LYS A 121 11.25 -31.62 -10.44
N GLY A 122 10.57 -32.50 -9.70
CA GLY A 122 9.51 -32.11 -8.77
C GLY A 122 10.06 -31.25 -7.63
N GLN A 123 11.16 -31.71 -7.01
CA GLN A 123 11.85 -30.97 -5.95
C GLN A 123 12.39 -29.61 -6.45
N ALA A 124 13.01 -29.59 -7.63
CA ALA A 124 13.53 -28.38 -8.24
C ALA A 124 12.42 -27.35 -8.53
N SER A 125 11.28 -27.78 -9.07
CA SER A 125 10.15 -26.88 -9.33
C SER A 125 9.57 -26.31 -8.04
N GLY A 126 9.36 -27.14 -7.01
CA GLY A 126 8.89 -26.67 -5.71
C GLY A 126 9.85 -25.65 -5.08
N PHE A 127 11.14 -25.96 -5.09
CA PHE A 127 12.17 -25.04 -4.59
C PHE A 127 12.24 -23.72 -5.36
N ILE A 128 12.09 -23.76 -6.69
CA ILE A 128 12.00 -22.56 -7.53
C ILE A 128 10.80 -21.69 -7.15
N ASP A 129 9.64 -22.30 -6.91
CA ASP A 129 8.43 -21.56 -6.57
C ASP A 129 8.54 -20.88 -5.19
N GLU A 130 9.22 -21.53 -4.23
CA GLU A 130 9.55 -20.93 -2.93
C GLU A 130 10.53 -19.74 -3.07
N LEU A 131 11.59 -19.91 -3.85
CA LEU A 131 12.55 -18.83 -4.11
C LEU A 131 11.90 -17.62 -4.82
N LYS A 132 10.98 -17.87 -5.77
CA LYS A 132 10.18 -16.79 -6.39
C LYS A 132 9.33 -16.06 -5.37
N LYS A 133 8.63 -16.80 -4.51
CA LYS A 133 7.80 -16.20 -3.46
C LYS A 133 8.62 -15.28 -2.55
N LEU A 134 9.82 -15.72 -2.16
CA LEU A 134 10.73 -14.91 -1.35
C LEU A 134 11.20 -13.66 -2.09
N ALA A 135 11.50 -13.77 -3.39
CA ALA A 135 11.88 -12.64 -4.22
C ALA A 135 10.74 -11.61 -4.34
N ASP A 136 9.51 -12.09 -4.56
CA ASP A 136 8.32 -11.25 -4.67
C ASP A 136 7.98 -10.55 -3.34
N GLU A 137 8.11 -11.25 -2.21
CA GLU A 137 7.92 -10.65 -0.88
C GLU A 137 8.90 -9.50 -0.62
N ARG A 138 10.17 -9.67 -0.97
CA ARG A 138 11.19 -8.60 -0.82
C ARG A 138 10.85 -7.37 -1.65
N VAL A 139 10.36 -7.56 -2.88
CA VAL A 139 9.94 -6.46 -3.76
C VAL A 139 8.72 -5.74 -3.17
N ARG A 140 7.73 -6.47 -2.65
CA ARG A 140 6.54 -5.89 -2.01
C ARG A 140 6.90 -5.05 -0.79
N TYR A 141 7.72 -5.57 0.12
CA TYR A 141 8.18 -4.81 1.28
C TYR A 141 9.03 -3.58 0.88
N SER A 142 9.89 -3.69 -0.14
CA SER A 142 10.64 -2.53 -0.64
C SER A 142 9.73 -1.47 -1.27
N THR A 143 8.62 -1.87 -1.89
CA THR A 143 7.71 -0.96 -2.61
C THR A 143 6.75 -0.28 -1.63
N GLU A 144 6.20 -1.02 -0.67
CA GLU A 144 5.34 -0.47 0.39
C GLU A 144 6.11 0.47 1.33
N ASN A 145 7.39 0.19 1.61
CA ASN A 145 8.22 1.06 2.45
C ASN A 145 8.65 2.34 1.72
N ARG A 146 8.72 2.34 0.38
CA ARG A 146 8.91 3.55 -0.45
C ARG A 146 7.67 4.43 -0.48
N GLY A 147 6.47 3.84 -0.47
CA GLY A 147 5.21 4.60 -0.38
C GLY A 147 5.07 5.36 0.94
N ARG A 148 5.38 4.71 2.07
CA ARG A 148 5.27 5.30 3.42
C ARG A 148 6.39 6.29 3.78
N SER A 149 7.58 6.15 3.20
CA SER A 149 8.68 7.12 3.42
C SER A 149 8.46 8.43 2.66
N ASN A 150 7.73 8.42 1.55
CA ASN A 150 7.50 9.62 0.74
C ASN A 150 6.47 10.58 1.37
N GLU A 151 5.39 10.06 1.99
CA GLU A 151 4.42 10.89 2.73
C GLU A 151 5.02 11.57 3.97
N ASN A 152 5.94 10.88 4.68
CA ASN A 152 6.60 11.46 5.86
C ASN A 152 7.73 12.45 5.52
N LEU A 153 8.27 12.44 4.29
CA LEU A 153 9.27 13.41 3.84
C LEU A 153 8.63 14.70 3.31
N ALA A 154 7.44 14.61 2.71
CA ALA A 154 6.69 15.75 2.18
C ALA A 154 6.24 16.72 3.28
N ASN A 155 5.86 16.20 4.45
CA ASN A 155 5.44 16.98 5.63
C ASN A 155 6.60 17.39 6.56
N GLN A 156 7.85 17.05 6.23
CA GLN A 156 8.99 17.55 6.99
C GLN A 156 9.29 19.00 6.62
N PRO A 157 9.82 19.80 7.57
CA PRO A 157 10.26 21.16 7.28
C PRO A 157 11.31 21.16 6.17
N ALA A 158 11.27 22.21 5.35
CA ALA A 158 12.11 22.41 4.20
C ALA A 158 13.59 22.28 4.57
N SER A 159 14.33 21.48 3.79
CA SER A 159 15.74 21.28 4.04
C SER A 159 16.52 22.60 3.91
N ALA A 160 17.58 22.77 4.70
CA ALA A 160 18.45 23.95 4.66
C ALA A 160 18.98 24.25 3.24
N ARG A 161 19.18 23.21 2.42
CA ARG A 161 19.60 23.36 1.01
C ARG A 161 18.51 23.97 0.14
N GLN A 162 17.26 23.56 0.31
CA GLN A 162 16.12 24.14 -0.42
C GLN A 162 15.88 25.58 0.00
N MET A 163 15.96 25.89 1.30
CA MET A 163 15.86 27.26 1.79
C MET A 163 16.96 28.17 1.24
N GLN A 164 18.21 27.71 1.20
CA GLN A 164 19.30 28.46 0.56
C GLN A 164 19.08 28.65 -0.94
N ALA A 165 18.53 27.67 -1.64
CA ALA A 165 18.23 27.77 -3.06
C ALA A 165 17.10 28.79 -3.32
N LEU A 166 16.04 28.77 -2.51
CA LEU A 166 14.94 29.73 -2.57
C LEU A 166 15.43 31.16 -2.32
N GLN A 167 16.25 31.35 -1.29
CA GLN A 167 16.84 32.65 -0.95
C GLN A 167 17.66 33.21 -2.12
N ARG A 168 18.53 32.40 -2.73
CA ARG A 168 19.33 32.83 -3.88
C ARG A 168 18.50 33.21 -5.09
N ILE A 169 17.39 32.51 -5.35
CA ILE A 169 16.52 32.81 -6.50
C ILE A 169 15.69 34.06 -6.23
N ALA A 170 15.17 34.22 -5.01
CA ALA A 170 14.44 35.42 -4.60
C ALA A 170 15.33 36.67 -4.69
N GLU A 171 16.56 36.62 -4.16
CA GLU A 171 17.54 37.71 -4.26
C GLU A 171 17.85 38.09 -5.72
N LYS A 172 18.03 37.10 -6.59
CA LYS A 172 18.28 37.34 -8.02
C LYS A 172 17.09 37.98 -8.74
N GLN A 173 15.87 37.75 -8.26
CA GLN A 173 14.64 38.30 -8.84
C GLN A 173 14.21 39.61 -8.14
N GLY A 174 14.94 40.09 -7.14
CA GLY A 174 14.56 41.25 -6.34
C GLY A 174 13.28 41.03 -5.52
N LEU A 175 12.94 39.77 -5.23
CA LEU A 175 11.76 39.39 -4.46
C LEU A 175 12.14 39.18 -3.00
N GLU A 176 11.24 39.51 -2.10
CA GLU A 176 11.39 39.26 -0.67
C GLU A 176 10.79 37.88 -0.35
N LEU A 177 11.63 36.93 0.05
CA LEU A 177 11.25 35.52 0.12
C LEU A 177 10.09 35.26 1.09
N GLU A 178 10.08 35.97 2.24
CA GLU A 178 9.03 35.82 3.25
C GLU A 178 7.66 36.24 2.72
N SER A 179 7.55 37.39 2.06
CA SER A 179 6.27 37.80 1.44
C SER A 179 5.79 36.83 0.38
N VAL A 180 6.68 36.23 -0.41
CA VAL A 180 6.31 35.21 -1.40
C VAL A 180 5.80 33.93 -0.74
N ILE A 181 6.46 33.45 0.32
CA ILE A 181 6.05 32.26 1.07
C ILE A 181 4.70 32.51 1.75
N ALA A 182 4.57 33.64 2.46
CA ALA A 182 3.34 34.02 3.14
C ALA A 182 2.17 34.22 2.15
N GLN A 183 2.42 34.82 0.97
CA GLN A 183 1.38 35.00 -0.05
C GLN A 183 0.94 33.67 -0.67
N ARG A 184 1.86 32.72 -0.87
CA ARG A 184 1.58 31.47 -1.58
C ARG A 184 0.99 30.38 -0.69
N PHE A 185 1.48 30.27 0.53
CA PHE A 185 1.18 29.16 1.43
C PHE A 185 0.57 29.61 2.77
N GLY A 186 0.57 30.91 3.08
CA GLY A 186 0.00 31.43 4.34
C GLY A 186 0.82 31.06 5.58
N VAL A 187 2.05 30.60 5.40
CA VAL A 187 2.96 30.17 6.48
C VAL A 187 4.22 31.04 6.50
N GLN A 188 5.00 30.94 7.58
CA GLN A 188 6.32 31.56 7.66
C GLN A 188 7.40 30.66 7.03
N SER A 189 8.55 31.21 6.64
CA SER A 189 9.64 30.43 6.06
C SER A 189 10.13 29.26 6.93
N SER A 190 10.01 29.38 8.26
CA SER A 190 10.36 28.33 9.23
C SER A 190 9.39 27.14 9.25
N GLU A 191 8.19 27.32 8.72
CA GLU A 191 7.10 26.32 8.68
C GLU A 191 6.90 25.73 7.29
N LEU A 192 7.70 26.17 6.31
CA LEU A 192 7.63 25.68 4.94
C LEU A 192 8.02 24.20 4.90
N SER A 193 7.21 23.36 4.27
CA SER A 193 7.53 21.93 4.10
C SER A 193 8.47 21.68 2.92
N ASN A 194 9.13 20.51 2.87
CA ASN A 194 9.98 20.09 1.75
C ASN A 194 9.22 20.09 0.42
N GLU A 195 7.95 19.69 0.43
CA GLU A 195 7.10 19.69 -0.75
C GLU A 195 6.76 21.12 -1.19
N GLN A 196 6.33 21.98 -0.26
CA GLN A 196 6.04 23.39 -0.55
C GLN A 196 7.28 24.12 -1.07
N ALA A 197 8.46 23.84 -0.50
CA ALA A 197 9.73 24.38 -0.95
C ALA A 197 10.09 23.88 -2.36
N GLY A 198 9.85 22.60 -2.67
CA GLY A 198 10.06 22.03 -4.00
C GLY A 198 9.15 22.65 -5.06
N LEU A 199 7.86 22.82 -4.74
CA LEU A 199 6.90 23.50 -5.60
C LEU A 199 7.33 24.95 -5.86
N LEU A 200 7.67 25.69 -4.80
CA LEU A 200 8.08 27.09 -4.92
C LEU A 200 9.37 27.26 -5.73
N LEU A 201 10.35 26.36 -5.56
CA LEU A 201 11.58 26.34 -6.36
C LEU A 201 11.28 26.17 -7.85
N SER A 202 10.41 25.23 -8.19
CA SER A 202 10.04 24.99 -9.60
C SER A 202 9.33 26.21 -10.22
N GLU A 203 8.45 26.86 -9.45
CA GLU A 203 7.71 28.05 -9.91
C GLU A 203 8.63 29.26 -10.13
N LEU A 204 9.54 29.54 -9.19
CA LEU A 204 10.47 30.66 -9.30
C LEU A 204 11.49 30.44 -10.43
N GLN A 205 11.93 29.20 -10.65
CA GLN A 205 12.78 28.85 -11.79
C GLN A 205 12.05 28.97 -13.13
N ALA A 206 10.79 28.54 -13.21
CA ALA A 206 9.98 28.69 -14.41
C ALA A 206 9.71 30.16 -14.78
N ARG A 207 9.55 31.04 -13.78
CA ARG A 207 9.43 32.50 -13.99
C ARG A 207 10.72 33.11 -14.53
N GLN A 208 11.88 32.64 -14.07
CA GLN A 208 13.18 33.11 -14.56
C GLN A 208 13.33 32.90 -16.07
N GLY A 209 12.84 31.77 -16.60
CA GLY A 209 12.87 31.48 -18.04
C GLY A 209 11.98 32.42 -18.88
N ARG A 210 10.92 32.99 -18.29
CA ARG A 210 9.99 33.90 -19.00
C ARG A 210 10.43 35.36 -18.99
N SER A 211 11.25 35.79 -18.02
CA SER A 211 11.78 37.16 -17.96
C SER A 211 13.01 37.39 -18.85
N GLN A 212 13.52 36.35 -19.51
CA GLN A 212 14.64 36.43 -20.47
C GLN A 212 14.23 36.15 -21.93
N SER A 213 12.93 36.08 -22.23
CA SER A 213 12.41 35.98 -23.61
C SER A 213 11.83 37.32 -24.08
#